data_AF-A0A7K2MPU3-F1
#
_entry.id   AF-A0A7K2MPU3-F1
#
_cell.length_a   1.000
_cell.length_b   1.000
_cell.length_c   1.000
_cell.angle_alpha   90.00
_cell.angle_beta   90.00
_cell.angle_gamma   90.00
#
_symmetry.space_group_name_H-M   'P 1'
#
loop_
_entity.id
_entity.type
_entity.pdbx_description
1 polymer ?
#
loop_
_entity_poly.entity_id
_entity_poly.type
_entity_poly.pdbx_seq_one_letter_code
_entity_poly.pdbx_strand_id
1 'polypeptide(L)'
;MSDGKSHEGSKEDIRFSCAQVGCELESDTSVLLWMPDGPGTTYDDCRFFTAHAKSRSLSLTVVAAGTEICVRHRNGDIALLVVQVKSTAMPDLGFVTADLTVWRAEKD
;
A
#
# COMPACT_ATOMS: atom_id res chain seq x y z
N MET A 1 21.74 -9.14 -2.15
CA MET A 1 20.75 -9.75 -3.08
C MET A 1 20.03 -10.83 -2.28
N SER A 2 18.86 -10.51 -1.72
CA SER A 2 18.00 -11.57 -1.17
C SER A 2 17.34 -12.26 -2.34
N ASP A 3 17.56 -13.56 -2.47
CA ASP A 3 16.88 -14.42 -3.42
C ASP A 3 15.36 -14.31 -3.20
N GLY A 4 14.69 -13.68 -4.17
CA GLY A 4 13.24 -13.62 -4.26
C GLY A 4 12.67 -15.01 -4.54
N LYS A 5 12.69 -15.87 -3.53
CA LYS A 5 12.00 -17.15 -3.58
C LYS A 5 10.51 -16.84 -3.49
N SER A 6 9.84 -16.90 -4.63
CA SER A 6 8.39 -16.84 -4.73
C SER A 6 7.81 -17.92 -3.81
N HIS A 7 7.36 -17.51 -2.62
CA HIS A 7 6.66 -18.41 -1.72
C HIS A 7 5.28 -18.64 -2.30
N GLU A 8 5.10 -19.78 -2.95
CA GLU A 8 3.82 -20.32 -3.38
C GLU A 8 2.92 -20.42 -2.12
N GLY A 9 2.06 -19.41 -1.92
CA GLY A 9 1.16 -19.29 -0.78
C GLY A 9 1.33 -18.06 0.13
N SER A 10 1.84 -16.92 -0.36
CA SER A 10 1.96 -15.71 0.48
C SER A 10 0.59 -15.26 1.03
N LYS A 11 0.44 -15.31 2.36
CA LYS A 11 -0.65 -14.68 3.13
C LYS A 11 -0.59 -13.14 3.10
N GLU A 12 0.41 -12.59 2.43
CA GLU A 12 0.81 -11.19 2.47
C GLU A 12 0.46 -10.56 1.12
N ASP A 13 -0.43 -9.57 1.13
CA ASP A 13 -0.88 -8.88 -0.09
C ASP A 13 -0.01 -7.66 -0.40
N ILE A 14 0.22 -6.78 0.59
CA ILE A 14 1.06 -5.60 0.45
C ILE A 14 2.46 -5.93 0.96
N ARG A 15 3.47 -5.76 0.11
CA ARG A 15 4.88 -6.01 0.40
C ARG A 15 5.67 -4.71 0.32
N PHE A 16 6.66 -4.59 1.19
CA PHE A 16 7.64 -3.52 1.13
C PHE A 16 8.87 -4.02 0.35
N SER A 17 9.29 -3.26 -0.66
CA SER A 17 10.39 -3.60 -1.55
C SER A 17 11.35 -2.42 -1.65
N CYS A 18 12.66 -2.64 -1.46
CA CYS A 18 13.69 -1.62 -1.64
C CYS A 18 14.76 -2.12 -2.59
N ALA A 19 15.08 -1.30 -3.59
CA ALA A 19 16.21 -1.48 -4.49
C ALA A 19 17.07 -0.20 -4.49
N GLN A 20 18.20 -0.23 -5.20
CA GLN A 20 19.08 0.94 -5.32
C GLN A 20 18.38 2.17 -5.91
N VAL A 21 17.33 1.96 -6.72
CA VAL A 21 16.58 3.02 -7.40
C VAL A 21 15.43 3.61 -6.57
N GLY A 22 15.11 3.02 -5.42
CA GLY A 22 14.02 3.48 -4.56
C GLY A 22 13.35 2.36 -3.77
N CYS A 23 12.42 2.76 -2.90
CA CYS A 23 11.57 1.85 -2.13
C CYS A 23 10.10 2.04 -2.49
N GLU A 24 9.35 0.95 -2.50
CA GLU A 24 7.97 0.89 -2.95
C GLU A 24 7.11 0.00 -2.03
N LEU A 25 5.81 0.27 -2.02
CA LEU A 25 4.81 -0.71 -1.62
C LEU A 25 4.29 -1.40 -2.87
N GLU A 26 4.29 -2.72 -2.88
CA GLU A 26 3.86 -3.54 -4.00
C GLU A 26 2.74 -4.47 -3.58
N SER A 27 1.84 -4.78 -4.49
CA SER A 27 0.81 -5.78 -4.28
C SER A 27 0.54 -6.58 -5.56
N ASP A 28 0.25 -7.86 -5.38
CA ASP A 28 -0.17 -8.71 -6.51
C ASP A 28 -1.67 -8.58 -6.79
N THR A 29 -2.47 -8.15 -5.81
CA THR A 29 -3.93 -8.26 -5.86
C THR A 29 -4.71 -7.00 -5.50
N SER A 30 -4.03 -6.00 -4.96
CA SER A 30 -4.60 -4.70 -4.59
C SER A 30 -4.02 -3.58 -5.42
N VAL A 31 -4.88 -2.60 -5.72
CA VAL A 31 -4.42 -1.31 -6.22
C VAL A 31 -4.08 -0.40 -5.05
N LEU A 32 -3.04 0.39 -5.21
CA LEU A 32 -2.50 1.31 -4.21
C LEU A 32 -2.54 2.73 -4.78
N LEU A 33 -3.21 3.64 -4.08
CA LEU A 33 -3.36 5.02 -4.53
C LEU A 33 -3.07 5.99 -3.39
N TRP A 34 -2.03 6.80 -3.56
CA TRP A 34 -1.71 7.89 -2.63
C TRP A 34 -2.76 9.01 -2.70
N MET A 35 -3.18 9.50 -1.54
CA MET A 35 -4.11 10.62 -1.39
C MET A 35 -3.35 11.92 -1.08
N PRO A 36 -3.39 12.92 -1.98
CA PRO A 36 -2.58 14.14 -1.85
C PRO A 36 -3.15 15.18 -0.86
N ASP A 37 -4.45 15.11 -0.53
CA ASP A 37 -5.18 16.20 0.15
C ASP A 37 -5.05 16.21 1.69
N GLY A 38 -4.05 15.51 2.24
CA GLY A 38 -3.83 15.43 3.70
C GLY A 38 -4.78 14.46 4.40
N PRO A 39 -4.83 14.47 5.75
CA PRO A 39 -5.59 13.49 6.50
C PRO A 39 -7.10 13.70 6.39
N GLY A 40 -7.86 12.60 6.47
CA GLY A 40 -9.33 12.63 6.45
C GLY A 40 -9.98 11.84 5.32
N THR A 41 -9.22 11.03 4.59
CA THR A 41 -9.74 10.14 3.56
C THR A 41 -10.77 9.17 4.16
N THR A 42 -11.92 9.07 3.52
CA THR A 42 -13.01 8.20 3.96
C THR A 42 -13.12 6.93 3.10
N TYR A 43 -14.03 6.03 3.50
CA TYR A 43 -14.40 4.87 2.68
C TYR A 43 -14.87 5.29 1.29
N ASP A 44 -15.72 6.32 1.18
CA ASP A 44 -16.30 6.75 -0.09
C ASP A 44 -15.24 7.34 -1.02
N ASP A 45 -14.28 8.08 -0.47
CA ASP A 45 -13.12 8.58 -1.22
C ASP A 45 -12.31 7.41 -1.79
N CYS A 46 -11.93 6.46 -0.94
CA CYS A 46 -11.18 5.30 -1.40
C CYS A 46 -11.96 4.48 -2.42
N ARG A 47 -13.27 4.28 -2.23
CA ARG A 47 -14.13 3.59 -3.20
C ARG A 47 -14.14 4.30 -4.55
N PHE A 48 -14.27 5.63 -4.54
CA PHE A 48 -14.35 6.45 -5.75
C PHE A 48 -13.01 6.47 -6.50
N PHE A 49 -11.93 6.86 -5.84
CA PHE A 49 -10.64 7.06 -6.48
C PHE A 49 -9.97 5.76 -6.93
N THR A 50 -10.19 4.65 -6.22
CA THR A 50 -9.62 3.34 -6.61
C THR A 50 -10.44 2.61 -7.68
N ALA A 51 -11.67 3.05 -8.00
CA ALA A 51 -12.57 2.32 -8.92
C ALA A 51 -11.97 2.05 -10.30
N HIS A 52 -11.12 2.95 -10.80
CA HIS A 52 -10.46 2.83 -12.10
C HIS A 52 -8.94 2.86 -12.01
N ALA A 53 -8.39 2.88 -10.79
CA ALA A 53 -6.96 2.81 -10.57
C ALA A 53 -6.43 1.45 -11.03
N LYS A 54 -5.20 1.45 -11.57
CA LYS A 54 -4.55 0.23 -12.06
C LYS A 54 -3.20 -0.03 -11.41
N SER A 55 -2.63 0.97 -10.75
CA SER A 55 -1.31 0.84 -10.14
C SER A 55 -1.38 -0.11 -8.95
N ARG A 56 -0.53 -1.13 -8.96
CA ARG A 56 -0.31 -2.04 -7.84
C ARG A 56 1.05 -1.85 -7.18
N SER A 57 1.79 -0.83 -7.62
CA SER A 57 2.97 -0.34 -6.94
C SER A 57 2.76 1.14 -6.60
N LEU A 58 3.32 1.56 -5.46
CA LEU A 58 3.39 2.93 -5.03
C LEU A 58 4.81 3.25 -4.55
N SER A 59 5.48 4.17 -5.25
CA SER A 59 6.79 4.67 -4.84
C SER A 59 6.68 5.43 -3.51
N LEU A 60 7.58 5.12 -2.57
CA LEU A 60 7.66 5.77 -1.27
C LEU A 60 8.42 7.10 -1.31
N THR A 61 8.81 7.59 -2.49
CA THR A 61 9.57 8.84 -2.65
C THR A 61 8.77 10.03 -2.12
N VAL A 62 7.48 10.09 -2.42
CA VAL A 62 6.58 11.20 -2.03
C VAL A 62 5.76 10.91 -0.77
N VAL A 63 5.97 9.75 -0.16
CA VAL A 63 5.23 9.29 1.03
C VAL A 63 5.93 9.76 2.29
N ALA A 64 5.20 10.24 3.28
CA ALA A 64 5.72 10.65 4.59
C ALA A 64 4.83 10.09 5.72
N ALA A 65 5.21 10.33 6.97
CA ALA A 65 4.33 10.06 8.10
C ALA A 65 3.04 10.89 7.96
N GLY A 66 1.89 10.27 8.21
CA GLY A 66 0.56 10.83 8.00
C GLY A 66 0.04 10.72 6.57
N THR A 67 0.84 10.22 5.62
CA THR A 67 0.36 9.97 4.27
C THR A 67 -0.71 8.88 4.27
N GLU A 68 -1.84 9.19 3.66
CA GLU A 68 -2.97 8.28 3.46
C GLU A 68 -2.90 7.63 2.08
N ILE A 69 -3.12 6.32 2.04
CA ILE A 69 -3.08 5.50 0.85
C ILE A 69 -4.37 4.68 0.80
N CYS A 70 -5.16 4.89 -0.24
CA CYS A 70 -6.30 4.05 -0.53
C CYS A 70 -5.84 2.74 -1.16
N VAL A 71 -6.37 1.65 -0.62
CA VAL A 71 -6.12 0.29 -1.08
C VAL A 71 -7.45 -0.31 -1.51
N ARG A 72 -7.48 -0.95 -2.68
CA ARG A 72 -8.63 -1.76 -3.09
C ARG A 72 -8.15 -3.13 -3.56
N HIS A 73 -8.56 -4.14 -2.82
CA HIS A 73 -8.24 -5.53 -3.14
C HIS A 73 -9.22 -6.09 -4.18
N ARG A 74 -8.76 -7.05 -4.98
CA ARG A 74 -9.55 -7.68 -6.05
C ARG A 74 -10.83 -8.36 -5.58
N ASN A 75 -10.93 -8.73 -4.29
CA ASN A 75 -12.14 -9.32 -3.71
C ASN A 75 -13.23 -8.27 -3.39
N GLY A 76 -12.95 -6.98 -3.59
CA GLY A 76 -13.87 -5.88 -3.26
C GLY A 76 -13.61 -5.20 -1.92
N ASP A 77 -12.75 -5.74 -1.06
CA ASP A 77 -12.33 -5.07 0.18
C ASP A 77 -11.66 -3.74 -0.16
N ILE A 78 -12.02 -2.71 0.60
CA ILE A 78 -11.39 -1.39 0.53
C ILE A 78 -10.69 -1.16 1.85
N ALA A 79 -9.51 -0.57 1.82
CA ALA A 79 -8.78 -0.21 3.01
C ALA A 79 -8.13 1.17 2.88
N LEU A 80 -7.92 1.79 4.04
CA LEU A 80 -7.13 2.99 4.20
C LEU A 80 -5.87 2.63 4.97
N LEU A 81 -4.72 2.81 4.33
CA LEU A 81 -3.40 2.63 4.92
C LEU A 81 -2.81 4.00 5.26
N VAL A 82 -2.53 4.24 6.54
CA VAL A 82 -1.94 5.50 7.02
C VAL A 82 -0.52 5.24 7.46
N VAL A 83 0.44 5.87 6.80
CA VAL A 83 1.87 5.67 7.11
C VAL A 83 2.21 6.32 8.44
N GLN A 84 2.77 5.55 9.37
CA GLN A 84 3.20 6.02 10.69
C GLN A 84 4.68 6.39 10.69
N VAL A 85 5.54 5.47 10.22
CA VAL A 85 6.98 5.70 10.12
C VAL A 85 7.47 5.24 8.75
N LYS A 86 8.32 6.05 8.13
CA LYS A 86 9.06 5.69 6.91
C LYS A 86 10.56 5.82 7.18
N SER A 87 11.27 4.70 7.16
CA SER A 87 12.74 4.65 7.22
C SER A 87 13.26 3.95 5.98
N THR A 88 13.62 4.71 4.95
CA THR A 88 14.03 4.17 3.63
C THR A 88 15.38 4.72 3.15
N ALA A 89 16.15 5.35 4.05
CA ALA A 89 17.46 5.92 3.70
C ALA A 89 18.55 4.85 3.50
N MET A 90 18.42 3.70 4.16
CA MET A 90 19.31 2.54 4.00
C MET A 90 18.49 1.35 3.49
N PRO A 91 18.64 0.93 2.22
CA PRO A 91 17.79 -0.10 1.60
C PRO A 91 17.75 -1.43 2.38
N ASP A 92 18.89 -1.88 2.92
CA ASP A 92 18.99 -3.17 3.61
C ASP A 92 18.35 -3.17 5.02
N LEU A 93 18.06 -1.99 5.57
CA LEU A 93 17.42 -1.79 6.88
C LEU A 93 16.10 -1.03 6.75
N GLY A 94 15.59 -0.93 5.52
CA GLY A 94 14.41 -0.14 5.22
C GLY A 94 13.15 -0.73 5.85
N PHE A 95 12.26 0.12 6.34
CA PHE A 95 10.95 -0.31 6.80
C PHE A 95 9.90 0.80 6.70
N VAL A 96 8.64 0.37 6.68
CA VAL A 96 7.46 1.22 6.84
C VAL A 96 6.56 0.60 7.90
N THR A 97 6.07 1.43 8.83
CA THR A 97 4.95 1.05 9.69
C THR A 97 3.73 1.85 9.29
N ALA A 98 2.55 1.25 9.41
CA ALA A 98 1.29 1.88 9.03
C ALA A 98 0.14 1.33 9.87
N ASP A 99 -0.88 2.16 10.04
CA ASP A 99 -2.20 1.70 10.48
C ASP A 99 -3.03 1.32 9.27
N LEU A 100 -3.86 0.29 9.42
CA LEU A 100 -4.73 -0.20 8.35
C LEU A 100 -6.16 -0.29 8.85
N THR A 101 -7.06 0.44 8.20
CA THR A 101 -8.51 0.31 8.39
C THR A 101 -9.09 -0.43 7.20
N VAL A 102 -9.84 -1.51 7.44
CA VAL A 102 -10.41 -2.35 6.38
C VAL A 102 -11.93 -2.34 6.42
N TRP A 103 -12.55 -1.98 5.30
CA TRP A 103 -13.96 -2.14 5.02
C TRP A 103 -14.16 -3.36 4.14
N ARG A 104 -14.73 -4.42 4.72
CA ARG A 104 -14.93 -5.68 4.02
C ARG A 104 -16.06 -5.54 3.00
N ALA A 105 -15.87 -6.12 1.83
CA ALA A 105 -16.98 -6.32 0.91
C ALA A 105 -18.05 -7.20 1.58
N GLU A 106 -19.32 -6.87 1.33
CA GLU A 106 -20.41 -7.77 1.67
C GLU A 106 -20.20 -9.08 0.92
N LYS A 107 -20.33 -10.19 1.64
CA LYS A 107 -20.32 -11.52 1.04
C LYS A 107 -21.77 -11.96 0.92
N ASP A 108 -22.23 -12.15 -0.31
CA ASP A 108 -23.48 -12.86 -0.60
C ASP A 108 -23.43 -14.31 -0.09
#